data_AF-A0A0T2Q8M1-F1
#
_entry.id   AF-A0A0T2Q8M1-F1
#
_cell.length_a   1.000
_cell.length_b   1.000
_cell.length_c   1.000
_cell.angle_alpha   90.00
_cell.angle_beta   90.00
_cell.angle_gamma   90.00
#
_symmetry.space_group_name_H-M   'P 1'
#
loop_
_entity.id
_entity.type
_entity.pdbx_description
1 polymer ?
#
loop_
_entity_poly.entity_id
_entity_poly.type
_entity_poly.pdbx_seq_one_letter_code
_entity_poly.pdbx_strand_id
1 'polypeptide(L)'
;MSPAEKTPVRVVVLGGGTAGWMSAAALARLLGDLVEVELVESEDIGIVGVGEATLPHIRGFVERLGIDEAAFMKATHATYKLGIDFRDFGKIGESYIHPFGSFGEEVAGVGFHHYWLELQRQGMADPLGSYSLAVEAALANKFAPPAQDTSLASSYGYAYQFDATLFGPFMREFGLGIGVKRTEGKVIEVRQDAESGDVTTLVLEDGREISGDLFIDCSGFRSLMLGQTLGEEWEDWTPWLPCDRAAAMPCDHVTEEIEPYTRAIARPAGWQWRIPLQHRIGNGYVFSSAFISEDEACEFLLANVEGTPRAEPRLLRFKAGRRRHSWNRNVIAVGLASGFLEPLESTSIYLAQMAITYLIELFPLGGKADARDRAEFNRLVDMEYDRVRDFLILHYHATTRDDSEFWNHVRTMKVPDTLASKMELWRETARVEKYSDGLFYDASWIAVYLGQGVVPDRYDPRVGIPDPARVARAMGSLQGAIRSEVAAMPGHREYLTAARERLAEPL
;
A
#
# COMPACT_ATOMS: atom_id res chain seq x y z
N MET A 1 45.79 -9.54 -12.37
CA MET A 1 44.65 -9.86 -13.26
C MET A 1 43.93 -8.55 -13.49
N SER A 2 43.80 -8.08 -14.74
CA SER A 2 42.93 -6.94 -15.02
C SER A 2 41.49 -7.32 -14.64
N PRO A 3 40.63 -6.37 -14.25
CA PRO A 3 39.21 -6.65 -14.20
C PRO A 3 38.82 -7.05 -15.61
N ALA A 4 38.30 -8.27 -15.81
CA ALA A 4 37.59 -8.55 -17.04
C ALA A 4 36.43 -7.54 -17.10
N GLU A 5 36.32 -6.78 -18.19
CA GLU A 5 35.15 -5.95 -18.47
C GLU A 5 33.92 -6.85 -18.34
N LYS A 6 33.15 -6.69 -17.27
CA LYS A 6 31.90 -7.40 -17.10
C LYS A 6 30.89 -6.69 -17.97
N THR A 7 30.43 -7.37 -19.02
CA THR A 7 29.32 -6.90 -19.84
C THR A 7 28.10 -6.66 -18.94
N PRO A 8 27.46 -5.48 -18.99
CA PRO A 8 26.24 -5.20 -18.23
C PRO A 8 25.13 -6.19 -18.60
N VAL A 9 24.28 -6.54 -17.63
CA VAL A 9 23.09 -7.35 -17.88
C VAL A 9 22.04 -6.49 -18.56
N ARG A 10 21.52 -6.91 -19.71
CA ARG A 10 20.47 -6.18 -20.43
C ARG A 10 19.11 -6.53 -19.84
N VAL A 11 18.50 -5.57 -19.16
CA VAL A 11 17.19 -5.72 -18.54
C VAL A 11 16.13 -5.02 -19.38
N VAL A 12 15.13 -5.78 -19.82
CA VAL A 12 13.99 -5.26 -20.59
C VAL A 12 12.76 -5.20 -19.68
N VAL A 13 12.24 -4.00 -19.45
CA VAL A 13 11.01 -3.77 -18.67
C VAL A 13 9.85 -3.60 -19.64
N LEU A 14 8.84 -4.47 -19.58
CA LEU A 14 7.65 -4.37 -20.41
C LEU A 14 6.48 -3.78 -19.62
N GLY A 15 5.96 -2.65 -20.09
CA GLY A 15 4.87 -1.92 -19.47
C GLY A 15 5.39 -0.74 -18.67
N GLY A 16 4.76 0.42 -18.90
CA GLY A 16 5.08 1.67 -18.22
C GLY A 16 4.34 1.83 -16.90
N GLY A 17 3.78 3.02 -16.70
CA GLY A 17 3.06 3.38 -15.48
C GLY A 17 3.92 3.25 -14.22
N THR A 18 3.27 3.11 -13.07
CA THR A 18 3.94 3.06 -11.76
C THR A 18 4.93 1.89 -11.65
N ALA A 19 4.49 0.65 -11.92
CA ALA A 19 5.34 -0.54 -11.77
C ALA A 19 6.54 -0.54 -12.71
N GLY A 20 6.33 -0.20 -13.98
CA GLY A 20 7.39 -0.13 -14.99
C GLY A 20 8.47 0.89 -14.66
N TRP A 21 8.06 2.14 -14.44
CA TRP A 21 9.02 3.22 -14.20
C TRP A 21 9.69 3.13 -12.83
N MET A 22 9.03 2.61 -11.80
CA MET A 22 9.70 2.29 -10.54
C MET A 22 10.76 1.20 -10.70
N SER A 23 10.45 0.14 -11.45
CA SER A 23 11.39 -0.96 -11.69
C SER A 23 12.60 -0.47 -12.50
N ALA A 24 12.37 0.21 -13.61
CA ALA A 24 13.43 0.69 -14.48
C ALA A 24 14.34 1.70 -13.78
N ALA A 25 13.77 2.68 -13.08
CA ALA A 25 14.53 3.70 -12.37
C ALA A 25 15.36 3.09 -11.22
N ALA A 26 14.79 2.17 -10.44
CA ALA A 26 15.51 1.55 -9.33
C ALA A 26 16.66 0.65 -9.81
N LEU A 27 16.43 -0.16 -10.84
CA LEU A 27 17.48 -0.99 -11.42
C LEU A 27 18.63 -0.14 -11.98
N ALA A 28 18.31 0.88 -12.79
CA ALA A 28 19.32 1.78 -13.35
C ALA A 28 20.11 2.52 -12.27
N ARG A 29 19.42 3.02 -11.23
CA ARG A 29 20.04 3.83 -10.17
C ARG A 29 20.91 3.02 -9.22
N LEU A 30 20.41 1.86 -8.78
CA LEU A 30 20.99 1.11 -7.67
C LEU A 30 21.98 0.03 -8.12
N LEU A 31 21.86 -0.46 -9.36
CA LEU A 31 22.83 -1.40 -9.94
C LEU A 31 23.87 -0.70 -10.82
N GLY A 32 23.60 0.52 -11.30
CA GLY A 32 24.56 1.33 -12.07
C GLY A 32 25.10 0.58 -13.27
N ASP A 33 26.43 0.58 -13.43
CA ASP A 33 27.14 -0.03 -14.56
C ASP A 33 26.99 -1.56 -14.65
N LEU A 34 26.33 -2.22 -13.69
CA LEU A 34 26.03 -3.65 -13.76
C LEU A 34 24.89 -3.96 -14.74
N VAL A 35 24.08 -2.96 -15.14
CA VAL A 35 22.89 -3.16 -15.98
C VAL A 35 22.76 -2.13 -17.10
N GLU A 36 22.15 -2.56 -18.20
CA GLU A 36 21.58 -1.69 -19.22
C GLU A 36 20.06 -1.88 -19.21
N VAL A 37 19.31 -0.79 -18.97
CA VAL A 37 17.85 -0.88 -18.80
C VAL A 37 17.13 -0.27 -19.99
N GLU A 38 16.28 -1.07 -20.63
CA GLU A 38 15.35 -0.62 -21.68
C GLU A 38 13.91 -0.88 -21.26
N LEU A 39 13.09 0.17 -21.21
CA LEU A 39 11.66 0.09 -20.93
C LEU A 39 10.86 0.23 -22.21
N VAL A 40 9.97 -0.73 -22.46
CA VAL A 40 9.00 -0.73 -23.56
C VAL A 40 7.61 -0.40 -23.02
N GLU A 41 7.02 0.70 -23.48
CA GLU A 41 5.65 1.10 -23.13
C GLU A 41 4.87 1.58 -24.36
N SER A 42 3.54 1.59 -24.26
CA SER A 42 2.66 2.09 -25.32
C SER A 42 1.71 3.14 -24.74
N GLU A 43 1.60 4.28 -25.41
CA GLU A 43 0.70 5.37 -25.00
C GLU A 43 -0.78 5.01 -25.19
N ASP A 44 -1.08 4.04 -26.05
CA ASP A 44 -2.42 3.49 -26.26
C ASP A 44 -2.94 2.70 -25.05
N ILE A 45 -2.05 2.27 -24.15
CA ILE A 45 -2.41 1.50 -22.97
C ILE A 45 -2.52 2.45 -21.78
N GLY A 46 -3.75 2.89 -21.52
CA GLY A 46 -4.05 3.74 -20.38
C GLY A 46 -3.69 3.10 -19.03
N ILE A 47 -3.31 3.93 -18.07
CA ILE A 47 -3.10 3.53 -16.69
C ILE A 47 -4.45 3.32 -15.96
N VAL A 48 -4.44 2.45 -14.94
CA VAL A 48 -5.61 2.23 -14.07
C VAL A 48 -5.97 3.53 -13.32
N GLY A 49 -4.96 4.22 -12.78
CA GLY A 49 -4.91 5.65 -12.47
C GLY A 49 -6.16 6.27 -11.84
N VAL A 50 -6.37 6.02 -10.55
CA VAL A 50 -7.31 6.72 -9.66
C VAL A 50 -6.49 7.09 -8.43
N GLY A 51 -6.59 8.32 -7.90
CA GLY A 51 -5.62 8.89 -6.93
C GLY A 51 -5.12 7.86 -5.89
N GLU A 52 -3.80 7.80 -5.69
CA GLU A 52 -3.14 6.71 -4.95
C GLU A 52 -2.71 7.19 -3.56
N ALA A 53 -2.95 6.35 -2.55
CA ALA A 53 -2.38 6.49 -1.22
C ALA A 53 -1.24 5.49 -1.06
N THR A 54 -0.27 5.82 -0.21
CA THR A 54 0.92 5.00 0.02
C THR A 54 1.12 4.67 1.50
N LEU A 55 2.21 3.94 1.79
CA LEU A 55 2.69 3.57 3.11
C LEU A 55 4.09 4.14 3.33
N PRO A 56 4.56 4.32 4.58
CA PRO A 56 5.82 5.04 4.86
C PRO A 56 7.07 4.52 4.12
N HIS A 57 7.07 3.25 3.72
CA HIS A 57 8.12 2.62 2.90
C HIS A 57 8.45 3.38 1.60
N ILE A 58 7.47 4.10 1.02
CA ILE A 58 7.70 4.96 -0.16
C ILE A 58 8.78 6.02 0.08
N ARG A 59 8.90 6.54 1.30
CA ARG A 59 9.90 7.54 1.65
C ARG A 59 11.31 6.97 1.47
N GLY A 60 11.55 5.79 2.05
CA GLY A 60 12.83 5.11 1.89
C GLY A 60 13.13 4.70 0.45
N PHE A 61 12.11 4.49 -0.40
CA PHE A 61 12.32 4.28 -1.84
C PHE A 61 12.75 5.57 -2.54
N VAL A 62 12.01 6.67 -2.35
CA VAL A 62 12.31 8.01 -2.90
C VAL A 62 13.71 8.49 -2.48
N GLU A 63 14.03 8.37 -1.19
CA GLU A 63 15.33 8.74 -0.62
C GLU A 63 16.48 7.91 -1.21
N ARG A 64 16.32 6.58 -1.33
CA ARG A 64 17.36 5.71 -1.92
C ARG A 64 17.63 6.01 -3.39
N LEU A 65 16.63 6.46 -4.14
CA LEU A 65 16.84 6.90 -5.52
C LEU A 65 17.52 8.27 -5.61
N GLY A 66 17.51 9.04 -4.53
CA GLY A 66 17.99 10.43 -4.49
C GLY A 66 16.98 11.40 -5.11
N ILE A 67 15.70 11.06 -5.06
CA ILE A 67 14.61 11.93 -5.52
C ILE A 67 14.34 12.97 -4.43
N ASP A 68 14.28 14.24 -4.83
CA ASP A 68 13.87 15.33 -3.95
C ASP A 68 12.37 15.21 -3.60
N GLU A 69 12.06 15.14 -2.30
CA GLU A 69 10.69 14.98 -1.80
C GLU A 69 9.78 16.11 -2.25
N ALA A 70 10.25 17.37 -2.19
CA ALA A 70 9.45 18.52 -2.57
C ALA A 70 9.11 18.52 -4.06
N ALA A 71 10.09 18.21 -4.92
CA ALA A 71 9.90 18.07 -6.36
C ALA A 71 8.92 16.94 -6.70
N PHE A 72 9.04 15.78 -6.05
CA PHE A 72 8.10 14.68 -6.19
C PHE A 72 6.68 15.11 -5.78
N MET A 73 6.53 15.77 -4.63
CA MET A 73 5.22 16.20 -4.15
C MET A 73 4.60 17.24 -5.08
N LYS A 74 5.39 18.21 -5.55
CA LYS A 74 4.95 19.23 -6.52
C LYS A 74 4.49 18.60 -7.83
N ALA A 75 5.30 17.71 -8.41
CA ALA A 75 5.01 17.09 -9.70
C ALA A 75 3.79 16.16 -9.67
N THR A 76 3.45 15.61 -8.50
CA THR A 76 2.37 14.62 -8.36
C THR A 76 1.16 15.14 -7.57
N HIS A 77 1.16 16.43 -7.24
CA HIS A 77 0.10 17.11 -6.49
C HIS A 77 -0.16 16.44 -5.12
N ALA A 78 0.92 15.97 -4.50
CA ALA A 78 0.85 15.11 -3.33
C ALA A 78 0.51 15.87 -2.04
N THR A 79 -0.10 15.16 -1.09
CA THR A 79 -0.30 15.58 0.30
C THR A 79 0.28 14.54 1.25
N TYR A 80 0.40 14.86 2.54
CA TYR A 80 0.89 13.91 3.53
C TYR A 80 -0.22 12.97 4.02
N LYS A 81 0.19 11.79 4.50
CA LYS A 81 -0.66 10.75 5.08
C LYS A 81 -0.09 10.26 6.40
N LEU A 82 -0.90 10.27 7.46
CA LEU A 82 -0.57 9.81 8.81
C LEU A 82 -1.26 8.49 9.18
N GLY A 83 -2.19 8.02 8.34
CA GLY A 83 -2.91 6.78 8.56
C GLY A 83 -4.13 6.65 7.65
N ILE A 84 -5.00 5.72 8.00
CA ILE A 84 -6.29 5.47 7.33
C ILE A 84 -7.41 5.55 8.39
N ASP A 85 -8.39 6.40 8.13
CA ASP A 85 -9.64 6.50 8.91
C ASP A 85 -10.65 5.49 8.35
N PHE A 86 -10.88 4.42 9.11
CA PHE A 86 -11.83 3.38 8.80
C PHE A 86 -13.17 3.72 9.44
N ARG A 87 -14.23 3.79 8.63
CA ARG A 87 -15.59 4.10 9.07
C ARG A 87 -16.53 2.97 8.75
N ASP A 88 -17.39 2.67 9.71
CA ASP A 88 -18.47 1.70 9.59
C ASP A 88 -18.02 0.24 9.34
N PHE A 89 -16.74 -0.11 9.53
CA PHE A 89 -16.24 -1.47 9.27
C PHE A 89 -16.63 -2.46 10.38
N GLY A 90 -16.32 -2.17 11.64
CA GLY A 90 -16.72 -3.01 12.77
C GLY A 90 -18.22 -2.98 13.02
N LYS A 91 -18.80 -1.78 12.95
CA LYS A 91 -20.23 -1.50 13.13
C LYS A 91 -20.58 -0.13 12.53
N ILE A 92 -21.80 0.01 12.01
CA ILE A 92 -22.31 1.30 11.50
C ILE A 92 -22.31 2.36 12.61
N GLY A 93 -21.77 3.54 12.30
CA GLY A 93 -21.66 4.69 13.19
C GLY A 93 -20.35 4.76 13.97
N GLU A 94 -19.46 3.78 13.82
CA GLU A 94 -18.17 3.73 14.50
C GLU A 94 -17.02 4.02 13.52
N SER A 95 -15.93 4.60 14.04
CA SER A 95 -14.71 4.83 13.28
C SER A 95 -13.46 4.70 14.12
N TYR A 96 -12.34 4.39 13.47
CA TYR A 96 -11.01 4.36 14.07
C TYR A 96 -9.95 4.72 13.04
N ILE A 97 -8.80 5.20 13.50
CA ILE A 97 -7.63 5.41 12.63
C ILE A 97 -6.66 4.26 12.82
N HIS A 98 -6.23 3.64 11.73
CA HIS A 98 -5.01 2.83 11.65
C HIS A 98 -3.84 3.80 11.37
N PRO A 99 -3.00 4.11 12.37
CA PRO A 99 -1.97 5.12 12.22
C PRO A 99 -0.68 4.53 11.63
N PHE A 100 0.12 5.40 11.02
CA PHE A 100 1.55 5.16 10.82
C PHE A 100 2.31 5.51 12.10
N GLY A 101 2.10 4.75 13.16
CA GLY A 101 2.69 5.02 14.46
C GLY A 101 2.30 3.96 15.48
N SER A 102 2.69 4.21 16.73
CA SER A 102 2.40 3.32 17.86
C SER A 102 1.31 3.88 18.77
N PHE A 103 0.90 3.07 19.75
CA PHE A 103 0.05 3.47 20.87
C PHE A 103 0.87 3.34 22.15
N GLY A 104 1.19 4.47 22.79
CA GLY A 104 2.07 4.52 23.95
C GLY A 104 3.38 3.73 23.76
N GLU A 105 3.97 3.30 24.87
CA GLU A 105 5.25 2.58 24.88
C GLU A 105 5.15 1.25 25.65
N GLU A 106 6.04 0.32 25.31
CA GLU A 106 6.22 -0.91 26.08
C GLU A 106 6.75 -0.58 27.48
N VAL A 107 6.15 -1.16 28.52
CA VAL A 107 6.59 -0.97 29.91
C VAL A 107 6.95 -2.32 30.51
N ALA A 108 8.24 -2.49 30.84
CA ALA A 108 8.81 -3.69 31.45
C ALA A 108 8.53 -4.99 30.65
N GLY A 109 8.64 -4.93 29.32
CA GLY A 109 8.41 -6.10 28.46
C GLY A 109 6.93 -6.45 28.28
N VAL A 110 6.02 -5.51 28.53
CA VAL A 110 4.56 -5.64 28.34
C VAL A 110 4.10 -4.52 27.42
N GLY A 111 3.46 -4.90 26.31
CA GLY A 111 2.91 -3.95 25.34
C GLY A 111 1.86 -3.02 25.98
N PHE A 112 1.87 -1.76 25.56
CA PHE A 112 0.99 -0.70 26.08
C PHE A 112 -0.49 -1.10 26.10
N HIS A 113 -0.96 -1.78 25.05
CA HIS A 113 -2.37 -2.17 24.89
C HIS A 113 -2.87 -3.07 26.02
N HIS A 114 -2.02 -3.85 26.68
CA HIS A 114 -2.43 -4.65 27.84
C HIS A 114 -2.75 -3.76 29.05
N TYR A 115 -1.97 -2.71 29.31
CA TYR A 115 -2.27 -1.75 30.38
C TYR A 115 -3.52 -0.94 30.04
N TRP A 116 -3.66 -0.55 28.77
CA TRP A 116 -4.87 0.10 28.28
C TRP A 116 -6.11 -0.78 28.47
N LEU A 117 -6.05 -2.07 28.15
CA LEU A 117 -7.15 -3.02 28.35
C LEU A 117 -7.57 -3.12 29.84
N GLU A 118 -6.61 -3.22 30.76
CA GLU A 118 -6.92 -3.25 32.20
C GLU A 118 -7.61 -1.96 32.67
N LEU A 119 -7.10 -0.79 32.28
CA LEU A 119 -7.70 0.47 32.70
C LEU A 119 -9.03 0.76 31.99
N GLN A 120 -9.18 0.36 30.73
CA GLN A 120 -10.44 0.44 29.99
C GLN A 120 -11.52 -0.37 30.70
N ARG A 121 -11.19 -1.59 31.14
CA ARG A 121 -12.11 -2.46 31.89
C ARG A 121 -12.56 -1.85 33.21
N GLN A 122 -11.73 -0.99 33.81
CA GLN A 122 -12.05 -0.23 35.03
C GLN A 122 -12.76 1.11 34.76
N GLY A 123 -12.96 1.49 33.50
CA GLY A 123 -13.51 2.81 33.14
C GLY A 123 -12.55 3.97 33.37
N MET A 124 -11.23 3.69 33.35
CA MET A 124 -10.16 4.64 33.68
C MET A 124 -9.26 5.00 32.48
N ALA A 125 -9.56 4.50 31.29
CA ALA A 125 -8.83 4.82 30.06
C ALA A 125 -9.74 5.51 29.04
N ASP A 126 -9.17 6.49 28.35
CA ASP A 126 -9.77 7.09 27.16
C ASP A 126 -9.63 6.15 25.95
N PRO A 127 -10.27 6.45 24.81
CA PRO A 127 -10.10 5.67 23.59
C PRO A 127 -8.61 5.48 23.24
N LEU A 128 -8.25 4.30 22.71
CA LEU A 128 -6.85 3.95 22.43
C LEU A 128 -6.13 4.99 21.56
N GLY A 129 -6.84 5.57 20.59
CA GLY A 129 -6.33 6.61 19.69
C GLY A 129 -5.76 7.83 20.41
N SER A 130 -6.26 8.17 21.60
CA SER A 130 -5.75 9.31 22.38
C SER A 130 -4.38 9.09 23.01
N TYR A 131 -3.79 7.90 22.81
CA TYR A 131 -2.43 7.56 23.18
C TYR A 131 -1.50 7.41 21.96
N SER A 132 -1.92 7.90 20.79
CA SER A 132 -1.11 7.94 19.57
C SER A 132 -1.00 9.36 19.03
N LEU A 133 0.23 9.85 18.89
CA LEU A 133 0.49 11.17 18.32
C LEU A 133 -0.03 11.29 16.88
N ALA A 134 0.15 10.24 16.07
CA ALA A 134 -0.31 10.20 14.69
C ALA A 134 -1.84 10.32 14.57
N VAL A 135 -2.58 9.64 15.44
CA VAL A 135 -4.05 9.68 15.45
C VAL A 135 -4.56 11.07 15.84
N GLU A 136 -4.04 11.64 16.92
CA GLU A 136 -4.47 12.96 17.39
C GLU A 136 -4.07 14.07 16.39
N ALA A 137 -2.89 13.99 15.77
CA ALA A 137 -2.49 14.90 14.69
C ALA A 137 -3.39 14.78 13.45
N ALA A 138 -3.75 13.54 13.07
CA ALA A 138 -4.65 13.28 11.96
C ALA A 138 -6.05 13.87 12.21
N LEU A 139 -6.64 13.59 13.37
CA LEU A 139 -7.96 14.13 13.75
C LEU A 139 -7.98 15.66 13.84
N ALA A 140 -6.85 16.28 14.22
CA ALA A 140 -6.70 17.73 14.27
C ALA A 140 -6.39 18.39 12.92
N ASN A 141 -6.29 17.62 11.82
CA ASN A 141 -5.85 18.10 10.50
C ASN A 141 -4.49 18.83 10.54
N LYS A 142 -3.55 18.31 11.34
CA LYS A 142 -2.22 18.87 11.56
C LYS A 142 -1.11 17.98 11.03
N PHE A 143 0.03 18.59 10.73
CA PHE A 143 1.19 17.84 10.26
C PHE A 143 2.50 18.57 10.58
N ALA A 144 3.47 17.79 11.05
CA ALA A 144 4.89 18.12 11.01
C ALA A 144 5.66 16.83 10.64
N PRO A 145 6.90 16.92 10.11
CA PRO A 145 7.77 15.76 10.00
C PRO A 145 8.13 15.23 11.40
N PRO A 146 8.22 13.91 11.58
CA PRO A 146 8.63 13.34 12.86
C PRO A 146 10.07 13.75 13.20
N ALA A 147 10.33 13.95 14.49
CA ALA A 147 11.66 14.26 14.99
C ALA A 147 12.63 13.09 14.73
N GLN A 148 13.91 13.40 14.55
CA GLN A 148 14.99 12.42 14.39
C GLN A 148 15.68 12.14 15.74
N ASP A 149 14.90 11.90 16.78
CA ASP A 149 15.37 11.65 18.15
C ASP A 149 14.53 10.58 18.86
N THR A 150 14.58 10.53 20.19
CA THR A 150 13.84 9.57 21.03
C THR A 150 12.66 10.22 21.77
N SER A 151 12.23 11.40 21.33
CA SER A 151 11.10 12.11 21.92
C SER A 151 9.76 11.56 21.42
N LEU A 152 8.66 11.99 22.04
CA LEU A 152 7.31 11.69 21.55
C LEU A 152 7.11 12.10 20.09
N ALA A 153 7.76 13.18 19.63
CA ALA A 153 7.66 13.66 18.26
C ALA A 153 8.28 12.72 17.23
N SER A 154 9.05 11.69 17.63
CA SER A 154 9.56 10.65 16.73
C SER A 154 8.71 9.37 16.70
N SER A 155 7.62 9.31 17.46
CA SER A 155 6.79 8.10 17.66
C SER A 155 5.90 7.70 16.46
N TYR A 156 5.99 8.41 15.34
CA TYR A 156 5.18 8.18 14.15
C TYR A 156 5.98 8.37 12.86
N GLY A 157 5.43 7.83 11.78
CA GLY A 157 5.87 8.05 10.41
C GLY A 157 4.78 8.72 9.58
N TYR A 158 5.08 8.94 8.31
CA TYR A 158 4.12 9.46 7.34
C TYR A 158 4.38 8.84 5.98
N ALA A 159 3.39 8.96 5.10
CA ALA A 159 3.47 8.61 3.69
C ALA A 159 2.84 9.73 2.85
N TYR A 160 2.52 9.42 1.58
CA TYR A 160 1.95 10.39 0.65
C TYR A 160 0.62 9.91 0.07
N GLN A 161 -0.17 10.89 -0.37
CA GLN A 161 -1.34 10.70 -1.21
C GLN A 161 -1.09 11.53 -2.46
N PHE A 162 -1.13 10.95 -3.65
CA PHE A 162 -0.75 11.66 -4.88
C PHE A 162 -1.58 11.26 -6.09
N ASP A 163 -1.45 12.05 -7.15
CA ASP A 163 -2.06 11.75 -8.43
C ASP A 163 -1.29 10.62 -9.13
N ALA A 164 -1.89 9.43 -9.12
CA ALA A 164 -1.37 8.26 -9.82
C ALA A 164 -1.09 8.53 -11.30
N THR A 165 -1.82 9.46 -11.93
CA THR A 165 -1.62 9.79 -13.34
C THR A 165 -0.37 10.62 -13.60
N LEU A 166 0.17 11.27 -12.57
CA LEU A 166 1.37 12.09 -12.65
C LEU A 166 2.62 11.37 -12.15
N PHE A 167 2.47 10.33 -11.30
CA PHE A 167 3.61 9.61 -10.76
C PHE A 167 4.40 8.82 -11.81
N GLY A 168 3.72 8.11 -12.72
CA GLY A 168 4.36 7.42 -13.85
C GLY A 168 5.20 8.36 -14.71
N PRO A 169 4.62 9.47 -15.23
CA PRO A 169 5.37 10.49 -15.96
C PRO A 169 6.53 11.10 -15.17
N PHE A 170 6.37 11.39 -13.87
CA PHE A 170 7.45 11.89 -13.03
C PHE A 170 8.61 10.89 -12.95
N MET A 171 8.31 9.62 -12.69
CA MET A 171 9.32 8.55 -12.62
C MET A 171 9.96 8.28 -13.99
N ARG A 172 9.23 8.49 -15.09
CA ARG A 172 9.78 8.47 -16.44
C ARG A 172 10.86 9.52 -16.63
N GLU A 173 10.55 10.78 -16.36
CA GLU A 173 11.54 11.85 -16.53
C GLU A 173 12.77 11.63 -15.65
N PHE A 174 12.56 11.17 -14.41
CA PHE A 174 13.66 10.76 -13.53
C PHE A 174 14.49 9.62 -14.13
N GLY A 175 13.84 8.53 -14.59
CA GLY A 175 14.49 7.36 -15.19
C GLY A 175 15.30 7.69 -16.44
N LEU A 176 14.74 8.51 -17.34
CA LEU A 176 15.44 9.02 -18.52
C LEU A 176 16.69 9.82 -18.13
N GLY A 177 16.58 10.67 -17.11
CA GLY A 177 17.69 11.47 -16.60
C GLY A 177 18.86 10.67 -16.02
N ILE A 178 18.63 9.40 -15.64
CA ILE A 178 19.66 8.49 -15.12
C ILE A 178 20.04 7.37 -16.10
N GLY A 179 19.62 7.46 -17.37
CA GLY A 179 20.10 6.59 -18.44
C GLY A 179 19.19 5.40 -18.79
N VAL A 180 17.95 5.34 -18.29
CA VAL A 180 16.97 4.35 -18.78
C VAL A 180 16.63 4.66 -20.24
N LYS A 181 16.75 3.67 -21.12
CA LYS A 181 16.29 3.80 -22.52
C LYS A 181 14.78 3.57 -22.57
N ARG A 182 14.04 4.50 -23.16
CA ARG A 182 12.61 4.33 -23.48
C ARG A 182 12.41 3.92 -24.93
N THR A 183 11.61 2.90 -25.13
CA THR A 183 11.11 2.48 -26.44
C THR A 183 9.59 2.53 -26.44
N GLU A 184 9.02 3.46 -27.21
CA GLU A 184 7.57 3.49 -27.46
C GLU A 184 7.22 2.40 -28.47
N GLY A 185 6.20 1.61 -28.13
CA GLY A 185 5.58 0.65 -29.04
C GLY A 185 4.81 -0.44 -28.32
N LYS A 186 3.90 -1.08 -29.07
CA LYS A 186 3.08 -2.19 -28.59
C LYS A 186 3.74 -3.52 -28.93
N VAL A 187 3.99 -4.36 -27.92
CA VAL A 187 4.47 -5.74 -28.11
C VAL A 187 3.34 -6.61 -28.66
N ILE A 188 3.63 -7.34 -29.73
CA ILE A 188 2.68 -8.27 -30.38
C ILE A 188 3.11 -9.74 -30.27
N GLU A 189 4.39 -10.01 -30.01
CA GLU A 189 4.94 -11.35 -29.87
C GLU A 189 6.07 -11.34 -28.82
N VAL A 190 6.10 -12.38 -27.99
CA VAL A 190 7.19 -12.66 -27.05
C VAL A 190 7.82 -13.98 -27.50
N ARG A 191 9.11 -13.94 -27.87
CA ARG A 191 9.84 -15.12 -28.33
C ARG A 191 10.56 -15.79 -27.18
N GLN A 192 10.66 -17.11 -27.27
CA GLN A 192 11.34 -17.95 -26.31
C GLN A 192 12.45 -18.75 -26.99
N ASP A 193 13.50 -19.04 -26.24
CA ASP A 193 14.48 -20.04 -26.62
C ASP A 193 13.84 -21.44 -26.57
N ALA A 194 14.08 -22.25 -27.59
CA ALA A 194 13.39 -23.53 -27.77
C ALA A 194 13.85 -24.62 -26.79
N GLU A 195 15.06 -24.51 -26.24
CA GLU A 195 15.63 -25.52 -25.33
C GLU A 195 15.40 -25.15 -23.86
N SER A 196 15.79 -23.94 -23.47
CA SER A 196 15.63 -23.44 -22.10
C SER A 196 14.20 -23.01 -21.79
N GLY A 197 13.46 -22.50 -22.77
CA GLY A 197 12.15 -21.87 -22.59
C GLY A 197 12.22 -20.42 -22.07
N ASP A 198 13.42 -19.87 -21.92
CA ASP A 198 13.64 -18.49 -21.47
C ASP A 198 13.14 -17.49 -22.53
N VAL A 199 12.64 -16.34 -22.09
CA VAL A 199 12.26 -15.25 -23.00
C VAL A 199 13.52 -14.64 -23.61
N THR A 200 13.51 -14.39 -24.92
CA THR A 200 14.68 -13.87 -25.63
C THR A 200 14.44 -12.50 -26.26
N THR A 201 13.23 -12.26 -26.77
CA THR A 201 12.93 -11.07 -27.58
C THR A 201 11.47 -10.65 -27.45
N LEU A 202 11.25 -9.34 -27.34
CA LEU A 202 9.95 -8.70 -27.55
C LEU A 202 9.88 -8.16 -28.98
N VAL A 203 8.84 -8.52 -29.72
CA VAL A 203 8.62 -8.02 -31.08
C VAL A 203 7.50 -6.98 -31.03
N LEU A 204 7.80 -5.77 -31.50
CA LEU A 204 6.86 -4.67 -31.57
C LEU A 204 5.99 -4.76 -32.82
N GLU A 205 4.83 -4.09 -32.81
CA GLU A 205 3.89 -4.03 -33.93
C GLU A 205 4.51 -3.49 -35.23
N ASP A 206 5.54 -2.64 -35.12
CA ASP A 206 6.29 -2.09 -36.26
C ASP A 206 7.48 -2.95 -36.72
N GLY A 207 7.65 -4.14 -36.13
CA GLY A 207 8.68 -5.11 -36.47
C GLY A 207 10.03 -4.89 -35.78
N ARG A 208 10.18 -3.88 -34.91
CA ARG A 208 11.38 -3.76 -34.07
C ARG A 208 11.46 -4.94 -33.08
N GLU A 209 12.68 -5.42 -32.87
CA GLU A 209 12.97 -6.53 -31.96
C GLU A 209 13.84 -6.04 -30.80
N ILE A 210 13.35 -6.22 -29.58
CA ILE A 210 14.05 -5.82 -28.35
C ILE A 210 14.47 -7.08 -27.62
N SER A 211 15.78 -7.35 -27.60
CA SER A 211 16.34 -8.53 -26.93
C SER A 211 17.00 -8.15 -25.61
N GLY A 212 16.92 -9.05 -24.63
CA GLY A 212 17.45 -8.86 -23.29
C GLY A 212 17.88 -10.17 -22.65
N ASP A 213 18.52 -10.06 -21.49
CA ASP A 213 18.96 -11.20 -20.70
C ASP A 213 17.95 -11.48 -19.57
N LEU A 214 17.39 -10.41 -18.99
CA LEU A 214 16.38 -10.44 -17.93
C LEU A 214 15.18 -9.59 -18.32
N PHE A 215 13.96 -10.07 -18.04
CA PHE A 215 12.72 -9.41 -18.42
C PHE A 215 11.86 -9.10 -17.19
N ILE A 216 11.39 -7.86 -17.07
CA ILE A 216 10.49 -7.44 -16.00
C ILE A 216 9.10 -7.22 -16.59
N ASP A 217 8.14 -8.07 -16.20
CA ASP A 217 6.75 -7.98 -16.63
C ASP A 217 5.98 -7.01 -15.75
N CYS A 218 5.77 -5.80 -16.28
CA CYS A 218 4.93 -4.75 -15.74
C CYS A 218 3.69 -4.52 -16.63
N SER A 219 3.31 -5.49 -17.48
CA SER A 219 2.28 -5.34 -18.53
C SER A 219 0.82 -5.30 -18.01
N GLY A 220 0.64 -5.12 -16.71
CA GLY A 220 -0.67 -5.06 -16.07
C GLY A 220 -1.29 -6.46 -15.86
N PHE A 221 -2.60 -6.50 -15.68
CA PHE A 221 -3.37 -7.76 -15.56
C PHE A 221 -3.20 -8.71 -16.77
N ARG A 222 -2.75 -8.20 -17.92
CA ARG A 222 -2.47 -9.03 -19.09
C ARG A 222 -1.35 -10.02 -18.81
N SER A 223 -0.32 -9.63 -18.04
CA SER A 223 0.84 -10.47 -17.69
C SER A 223 1.39 -11.18 -18.94
N LEU A 224 1.76 -10.38 -19.95
CA LEU A 224 2.07 -10.85 -21.29
C LEU A 224 3.23 -11.86 -21.29
N MET A 225 4.26 -11.62 -20.46
CA MET A 225 5.42 -12.50 -20.39
C MET A 225 5.19 -13.61 -19.37
N LEU A 226 4.88 -13.28 -18.12
CA LEU A 226 4.80 -14.28 -17.05
C LEU A 226 3.55 -15.17 -17.19
N GLY A 227 2.37 -14.55 -17.33
CA GLY A 227 1.10 -15.27 -17.39
C GLY A 227 0.80 -15.90 -18.75
N GLN A 228 0.90 -15.13 -19.84
CA GLN A 228 0.51 -15.61 -21.18
C GLN A 228 1.60 -16.43 -21.85
N THR A 229 2.86 -15.98 -21.80
CA THR A 229 3.96 -16.64 -22.50
C THR A 229 4.53 -17.81 -21.69
N LEU A 230 4.84 -17.60 -20.40
CA LEU A 230 5.37 -18.67 -19.54
C LEU A 230 4.29 -19.55 -18.89
N GLY A 231 3.01 -19.17 -18.99
CA GLY A 231 1.89 -19.97 -18.51
C GLY A 231 1.75 -20.01 -16.99
N GLU A 232 2.27 -19.01 -16.27
CA GLU A 232 2.21 -18.98 -14.81
C GLU A 232 0.76 -18.86 -14.31
N GLU A 233 0.33 -19.78 -13.46
CA GLU A 233 -1.06 -19.86 -13.00
C GLU A 233 -1.44 -18.71 -12.06
N TRP A 234 -2.72 -18.34 -12.08
CA TRP A 234 -3.32 -17.37 -11.14
C TRP A 234 -3.97 -18.11 -9.97
N GLU A 235 -3.56 -17.80 -8.76
CA GLU A 235 -4.21 -18.22 -7.53
C GLU A 235 -5.35 -17.24 -7.19
N ASP A 236 -6.57 -17.76 -7.17
CA ASP A 236 -7.79 -16.98 -6.98
C ASP A 236 -8.12 -16.78 -5.50
N TRP A 237 -8.17 -15.52 -5.05
CA TRP A 237 -8.52 -15.15 -3.68
C TRP A 237 -9.89 -14.50 -3.55
N THR A 238 -10.69 -14.46 -4.62
CA THR A 238 -12.09 -13.99 -4.57
C THR A 238 -12.93 -14.66 -3.47
N PRO A 239 -12.75 -15.94 -3.09
CA PRO A 239 -13.49 -16.53 -1.97
C PRO A 239 -13.29 -15.84 -0.61
N TRP A 240 -12.22 -15.07 -0.42
CA TRP A 240 -11.96 -14.31 0.81
C TRP A 240 -12.03 -12.79 0.62
N LEU A 241 -11.77 -12.31 -0.59
CA LEU A 241 -11.80 -10.89 -0.96
C LEU A 241 -12.77 -10.75 -2.15
N PRO A 242 -14.08 -10.65 -1.89
CA PRO A 242 -15.11 -10.78 -2.93
C PRO A 242 -15.26 -9.56 -3.83
N CYS A 243 -14.68 -8.41 -3.46
CA CYS A 243 -14.66 -7.22 -4.31
C CYS A 243 -13.88 -7.51 -5.60
N ASP A 244 -14.44 -7.10 -6.74
CA ASP A 244 -13.87 -7.38 -8.06
C ASP A 244 -14.04 -6.21 -9.05
N ARG A 245 -14.64 -5.10 -8.59
CA ARG A 245 -14.85 -3.87 -9.35
C ARG A 245 -14.53 -2.66 -8.51
N ALA A 246 -14.21 -1.57 -9.21
CA ALA A 246 -14.21 -0.24 -8.62
C ALA A 246 -14.81 0.78 -9.59
N ALA A 247 -15.65 1.68 -9.09
CA ALA A 247 -16.02 2.91 -9.78
C ALA A 247 -15.21 4.04 -9.17
N ALA A 248 -14.61 4.92 -9.98
CA ALA A 248 -13.74 5.97 -9.47
C ALA A 248 -13.95 7.31 -10.16
N MET A 249 -13.95 8.39 -9.37
CA MET A 249 -14.13 9.75 -9.87
C MET A 249 -13.48 10.80 -8.96
N PRO A 250 -12.92 11.87 -9.55
CA PRO A 250 -12.51 13.04 -8.80
C PRO A 250 -13.70 13.96 -8.46
N CYS A 251 -13.59 14.67 -7.35
CA CYS A 251 -14.47 15.80 -7.03
C CYS A 251 -13.67 17.00 -6.47
N ASP A 252 -14.32 18.16 -6.43
CA ASP A 252 -13.81 19.35 -5.76
C ASP A 252 -13.66 19.16 -4.25
N HIS A 253 -12.76 19.94 -3.65
CA HIS A 253 -12.72 20.08 -2.19
C HIS A 253 -13.97 20.81 -1.71
N VAL A 254 -14.55 20.34 -0.60
CA VAL A 254 -15.68 21.00 0.07
C VAL A 254 -15.25 22.08 1.06
N THR A 255 -14.03 21.97 1.58
CA THR A 255 -13.43 22.89 2.54
C THR A 255 -12.02 23.23 2.11
N GLU A 256 -11.44 24.28 2.69
CA GLU A 256 -10.02 24.55 2.54
C GLU A 256 -9.13 23.57 3.31
N GLU A 257 -9.66 22.88 4.33
CA GLU A 257 -8.88 21.88 5.06
C GLU A 257 -8.51 20.68 4.18
N ILE A 258 -7.27 20.20 4.31
CA ILE A 258 -6.76 18.99 3.66
C ILE A 258 -6.45 17.99 4.76
N GLU A 259 -7.20 16.90 4.79
CA GLU A 259 -6.99 15.83 5.78
C GLU A 259 -5.66 15.10 5.52
N PRO A 260 -4.80 14.93 6.54
CA PRO A 260 -3.54 14.21 6.40
C PRO A 260 -3.75 12.69 6.53
N TYR A 261 -4.85 12.15 6.01
CA TYR A 261 -5.18 10.72 6.07
C TYR A 261 -6.11 10.34 4.93
N THR A 262 -6.13 9.05 4.60
CA THR A 262 -7.11 8.46 3.67
C THR A 262 -8.34 8.03 4.45
N ARG A 263 -9.55 8.15 3.89
CA ARG A 263 -10.75 7.50 4.47
C ARG A 263 -11.08 6.23 3.71
N ALA A 264 -11.38 5.17 4.45
CA ALA A 264 -12.02 3.95 3.96
C ALA A 264 -13.38 3.83 4.64
N ILE A 265 -14.47 3.94 3.86
CA ILE A 265 -15.83 4.02 4.37
C ILE A 265 -16.60 2.78 3.92
N ALA A 266 -16.96 1.89 4.84
CA ALA A 266 -17.73 0.69 4.52
C ALA A 266 -19.11 1.06 3.93
N ARG A 267 -19.44 0.41 2.81
CA ARG A 267 -20.69 0.57 2.04
C ARG A 267 -21.45 -0.75 1.97
N PRO A 268 -22.72 -0.78 1.53
CA PRO A 268 -23.52 -2.01 1.58
C PRO A 268 -22.94 -3.22 0.83
N ALA A 269 -22.13 -3.01 -0.21
CA ALA A 269 -21.54 -4.09 -1.04
C ALA A 269 -20.03 -3.94 -1.27
N GLY A 270 -19.34 -3.29 -0.32
CA GLY A 270 -17.91 -3.01 -0.41
C GLY A 270 -17.51 -1.79 0.42
N TRP A 271 -16.67 -0.91 -0.11
CA TRP A 271 -16.23 0.30 0.61
C TRP A 271 -15.80 1.42 -0.34
N GLN A 272 -15.88 2.65 0.13
CA GLN A 272 -15.52 3.86 -0.59
C GLN A 272 -14.22 4.44 -0.05
N TRP A 273 -13.26 4.73 -0.93
CA TRP A 273 -12.10 5.54 -0.56
C TRP A 273 -12.36 7.03 -0.77
N ARG A 274 -11.65 7.84 0.02
CA ARG A 274 -11.52 9.28 -0.17
C ARG A 274 -10.07 9.69 0.09
N ILE A 275 -9.42 10.26 -0.93
CA ILE A 275 -7.98 10.57 -0.95
C ILE A 275 -7.80 12.06 -1.30
N PRO A 276 -7.50 12.94 -0.32
CA PRO A 276 -7.30 14.36 -0.57
C PRO A 276 -5.93 14.64 -1.23
N LEU A 277 -5.96 15.28 -2.40
CA LEU A 277 -4.78 15.81 -3.10
C LEU A 277 -4.75 17.35 -2.97
N GLN A 278 -3.68 18.00 -3.44
CA GLN A 278 -3.58 19.46 -3.31
C GLN A 278 -4.72 20.24 -3.98
N HIS A 279 -5.32 19.70 -5.04
CA HIS A 279 -6.22 20.43 -5.95
C HIS A 279 -7.60 19.78 -6.16
N ARG A 280 -7.79 18.55 -5.64
CA ARG A 280 -9.03 17.77 -5.74
C ARG A 280 -9.07 16.67 -4.68
N ILE A 281 -10.20 15.98 -4.59
CA ILE A 281 -10.34 14.73 -3.84
C ILE A 281 -10.54 13.58 -4.83
N GLY A 282 -9.75 12.51 -4.68
CA GLY A 282 -9.98 11.25 -5.38
C GLY A 282 -10.97 10.38 -4.61
N ASN A 283 -12.02 9.90 -5.27
CA ASN A 283 -13.01 9.02 -4.68
C ASN A 283 -13.15 7.75 -5.52
N GLY A 284 -13.56 6.68 -4.86
CA GLY A 284 -14.04 5.51 -5.58
C GLY A 284 -14.70 4.52 -4.66
N TYR A 285 -15.60 3.74 -5.23
CA TYR A 285 -16.34 2.67 -4.58
C TYR A 285 -15.77 1.35 -5.08
N VAL A 286 -15.07 0.63 -4.21
CA VAL A 286 -14.68 -0.77 -4.42
C VAL A 286 -15.86 -1.65 -4.03
N PHE A 287 -16.30 -2.52 -4.92
CA PHE A 287 -17.49 -3.34 -4.71
C PHE A 287 -17.36 -4.73 -5.34
N SER A 288 -18.24 -5.63 -4.88
CA SER A 288 -18.39 -6.95 -5.46
C SER A 288 -19.58 -7.00 -6.41
N SER A 289 -19.32 -7.34 -7.67
CA SER A 289 -20.34 -7.46 -8.71
C SER A 289 -21.36 -8.58 -8.47
N ALA A 290 -21.10 -9.46 -7.49
CA ALA A 290 -22.06 -10.46 -7.04
C ALA A 290 -23.17 -9.88 -6.13
N PHE A 291 -22.98 -8.68 -5.58
CA PHE A 291 -23.88 -8.07 -4.58
C PHE A 291 -24.47 -6.72 -4.99
N ILE A 292 -23.90 -6.04 -5.99
CA ILE A 292 -24.41 -4.79 -6.54
C ILE A 292 -24.04 -4.67 -8.02
N SER A 293 -24.91 -4.07 -8.84
CA SER A 293 -24.61 -3.83 -10.25
C SER A 293 -23.63 -2.67 -10.47
N GLU A 294 -22.99 -2.64 -11.64
CA GLU A 294 -22.05 -1.57 -11.99
C GLU A 294 -22.74 -0.21 -12.08
N ASP A 295 -23.99 -0.16 -12.58
CA ASP A 295 -24.78 1.06 -12.68
C ASP A 295 -25.17 1.59 -11.29
N GLU A 296 -25.71 0.71 -10.42
CA GLU A 296 -26.06 1.08 -9.05
C GLU A 296 -24.84 1.56 -8.25
N ALA A 297 -23.67 0.93 -8.42
CA ALA A 297 -22.45 1.35 -7.75
C ALA A 297 -21.95 2.72 -8.25
N CYS A 298 -22.05 3.00 -9.56
CA CYS A 298 -21.71 4.30 -10.13
C CYS A 298 -22.65 5.41 -9.62
N GLU A 299 -23.96 5.15 -9.64
CA GLU A 299 -24.98 6.07 -9.10
C GLU A 299 -24.77 6.32 -7.61
N PHE A 300 -24.49 5.25 -6.85
CA PHE A 300 -24.19 5.36 -5.42
C PHE A 300 -22.98 6.25 -5.17
N LEU A 301 -21.87 6.04 -5.89
CA LEU A 301 -20.67 6.86 -5.74
C LEU A 301 -20.96 8.32 -6.06
N LEU A 302 -21.63 8.60 -7.19
CA LEU A 302 -21.98 9.95 -7.61
C LEU A 302 -22.85 10.67 -6.57
N ALA A 303 -23.77 9.96 -5.93
CA ALA A 303 -24.62 10.50 -4.87
C ALA A 303 -23.90 10.70 -3.51
N ASN A 304 -22.74 10.06 -3.30
CA ASN A 304 -22.04 10.03 -2.01
C ASN A 304 -20.65 10.68 -2.03
N VAL A 305 -20.28 11.39 -3.10
CA VAL A 305 -19.12 12.30 -3.08
C VAL A 305 -19.50 13.63 -2.42
N GLU A 306 -18.62 14.16 -1.58
CA GLU A 306 -18.93 15.37 -0.80
C GLU A 306 -18.92 16.65 -1.66
N GLY A 307 -18.00 16.75 -2.62
CA GLY A 307 -17.82 17.92 -3.48
C GLY A 307 -18.34 17.72 -4.90
N THR A 308 -18.29 18.79 -5.71
CA THR A 308 -18.74 18.78 -7.10
C THR A 308 -17.95 17.76 -7.93
N PRO A 309 -18.61 16.78 -8.57
CA PRO A 309 -17.98 15.86 -9.52
C PRO A 309 -17.19 16.59 -10.61
N ARG A 310 -15.97 16.11 -10.90
CA ARG A 310 -15.13 16.64 -12.00
C ARG A 310 -15.11 15.74 -13.24
N ALA A 311 -15.60 14.52 -13.13
CA ALA A 311 -15.74 13.57 -14.24
C ALA A 311 -16.80 12.52 -13.88
N GLU A 312 -17.29 11.80 -14.89
CA GLU A 312 -18.11 10.62 -14.71
C GLU A 312 -17.30 9.48 -14.03
N PRO A 313 -17.96 8.58 -13.27
CA PRO A 313 -17.32 7.40 -12.72
C PRO A 313 -16.67 6.53 -13.80
N ARG A 314 -15.36 6.28 -13.66
CA ARG A 314 -14.63 5.31 -14.47
C ARG A 314 -14.69 3.95 -13.80
N LEU A 315 -15.27 2.96 -14.50
CA LEU A 315 -15.33 1.58 -14.04
C LEU A 315 -13.99 0.86 -14.28
N LEU A 316 -13.57 0.10 -13.27
CA LEU A 316 -12.39 -0.74 -13.25
C LEU A 316 -12.80 -2.17 -12.88
N ARG A 317 -12.18 -3.15 -13.55
CA ARG A 317 -12.36 -4.57 -13.24
C ARG A 317 -11.04 -5.15 -12.77
N PHE A 318 -11.10 -5.97 -11.75
CA PHE A 318 -9.93 -6.65 -11.21
C PHE A 318 -10.32 -8.00 -10.65
N LYS A 319 -9.30 -8.77 -10.27
CA LYS A 319 -9.46 -10.04 -9.57
C LYS A 319 -8.45 -10.07 -8.42
N ALA A 320 -8.91 -10.42 -7.22
CA ALA A 320 -8.02 -10.60 -6.08
C ALA A 320 -7.23 -11.90 -6.24
N GLY A 321 -5.93 -11.86 -5.95
CA GLY A 321 -5.06 -13.02 -6.07
C GLY A 321 -3.64 -12.67 -6.47
N ARG A 322 -2.86 -13.72 -6.74
CA ARG A 322 -1.46 -13.62 -7.18
C ARG A 322 -1.10 -14.72 -8.15
N ARG A 323 0.00 -14.56 -8.86
CA ARG A 323 0.66 -15.66 -9.57
C ARG A 323 1.27 -16.63 -8.57
N ARG A 324 1.34 -17.90 -8.94
CA ARG A 324 1.98 -18.92 -8.10
C ARG A 324 3.47 -18.65 -7.88
N HIS A 325 4.14 -18.11 -8.90
CA HIS A 325 5.50 -17.62 -8.81
C HIS A 325 5.61 -16.26 -9.50
N SER A 326 6.14 -15.26 -8.81
CA SER A 326 6.39 -13.94 -9.39
C SER A 326 7.69 -13.88 -10.20
N TRP A 327 8.58 -14.87 -10.06
CA TRP A 327 9.76 -15.06 -10.89
C TRP A 327 9.77 -16.49 -11.47
N ASN A 328 9.64 -16.57 -12.80
CA ASN A 328 9.78 -17.80 -13.55
C ASN A 328 10.81 -17.61 -14.68
N ARG A 329 11.78 -18.53 -14.80
CA ARG A 329 12.88 -18.44 -15.79
C ARG A 329 13.67 -17.13 -15.67
N ASN A 330 13.74 -16.35 -16.74
CA ASN A 330 14.33 -15.02 -16.77
C ASN A 330 13.28 -13.90 -16.78
N VAL A 331 12.04 -14.19 -16.38
CA VAL A 331 10.94 -13.22 -16.26
C VAL A 331 10.56 -13.01 -14.81
N ILE A 332 10.52 -11.76 -14.37
CA ILE A 332 10.04 -11.33 -13.06
C ILE A 332 8.83 -10.43 -13.25
N ALA A 333 7.69 -10.74 -12.65
CA ALA A 333 6.54 -9.85 -12.67
C ALA A 333 6.56 -8.88 -11.50
N VAL A 334 6.19 -7.63 -11.77
CA VAL A 334 6.06 -6.56 -10.78
C VAL A 334 4.71 -5.88 -10.94
N GLY A 335 4.06 -5.56 -9.83
CA GLY A 335 2.73 -4.94 -9.82
C GLY A 335 1.64 -5.91 -10.30
N LEU A 336 0.70 -5.41 -11.11
CA LEU A 336 -0.51 -6.15 -11.50
C LEU A 336 -0.25 -7.43 -12.31
N ALA A 337 0.93 -7.57 -12.92
CA ALA A 337 1.33 -8.79 -13.61
C ALA A 337 1.65 -9.94 -12.63
N SER A 338 2.06 -9.60 -11.40
CA SER A 338 2.38 -10.52 -10.31
C SER A 338 1.16 -10.85 -9.46
N GLY A 339 0.33 -9.86 -9.15
CA GLY A 339 -0.84 -10.06 -8.29
C GLY A 339 -1.55 -8.75 -7.97
N PHE A 340 -2.78 -8.86 -7.46
CA PHE A 340 -3.59 -7.71 -7.09
C PHE A 340 -4.38 -7.96 -5.82
N LEU A 341 -4.36 -6.96 -4.96
CA LEU A 341 -5.19 -6.83 -3.77
C LEU A 341 -5.82 -5.43 -3.83
N GLU A 342 -7.05 -5.33 -3.35
CA GLU A 342 -7.75 -4.05 -3.30
C GLU A 342 -7.01 -3.02 -2.43
N PRO A 343 -7.13 -1.71 -2.71
CA PRO A 343 -6.29 -0.68 -2.10
C PRO A 343 -6.71 -0.29 -0.68
N LEU A 344 -7.37 -1.18 0.06
CA LEU A 344 -7.93 -0.92 1.40
C LEU A 344 -6.85 -0.47 2.40
N GLU A 345 -5.65 -1.04 2.29
CA GLU A 345 -4.47 -0.68 3.10
C GLU A 345 -3.33 -0.08 2.26
N SER A 346 -3.63 0.46 1.07
CA SER A 346 -2.63 1.18 0.23
C SER A 346 -1.38 0.36 -0.15
N THR A 347 -1.53 -0.95 -0.39
CA THR A 347 -0.40 -1.89 -0.50
C THR A 347 0.15 -2.11 -1.90
N SER A 348 -0.53 -1.70 -2.97
CA SER A 348 -0.11 -2.01 -4.36
C SER A 348 1.29 -1.47 -4.70
N ILE A 349 1.59 -0.21 -4.34
CA ILE A 349 2.93 0.36 -4.55
C ILE A 349 3.95 -0.31 -3.64
N TYR A 350 3.60 -0.60 -2.38
CA TYR A 350 4.47 -1.29 -1.45
C TYR A 350 4.91 -2.67 -1.98
N LEU A 351 3.97 -3.47 -2.48
CA LEU A 351 4.27 -4.79 -3.04
C LEU A 351 5.21 -4.70 -4.25
N ALA A 352 5.01 -3.69 -5.11
CA ALA A 352 5.94 -3.42 -6.21
C ALA A 352 7.34 -3.03 -5.70
N GLN A 353 7.44 -2.18 -4.68
CA GLN A 353 8.72 -1.78 -4.08
C GLN A 353 9.47 -2.95 -3.46
N MET A 354 8.77 -3.82 -2.75
CA MET A 354 9.36 -4.99 -2.14
C MET A 354 9.89 -5.95 -3.20
N ALA A 355 9.11 -6.25 -4.24
CA ALA A 355 9.56 -7.06 -5.36
C ALA A 355 10.81 -6.46 -6.03
N ILE A 356 10.84 -5.16 -6.29
CA ILE A 356 12.01 -4.47 -6.86
C ILE A 356 13.22 -4.58 -5.93
N THR A 357 13.02 -4.39 -4.62
CA THR A 357 14.11 -4.45 -3.62
C THR A 357 14.70 -5.87 -3.56
N TYR A 358 13.86 -6.89 -3.45
CA TYR A 358 14.31 -8.28 -3.44
C TYR A 358 15.01 -8.68 -4.74
N LEU A 359 14.53 -8.18 -5.89
CA LEU A 359 15.22 -8.40 -7.16
C LEU A 359 16.62 -7.79 -7.17
N ILE A 360 16.80 -6.59 -6.62
CA ILE A 360 18.12 -5.95 -6.53
C ILE A 360 19.06 -6.73 -5.61
N GLU A 361 18.56 -7.23 -4.48
CA GLU A 361 19.33 -8.05 -3.53
C GLU A 361 19.73 -9.42 -4.11
N LEU A 362 18.87 -10.00 -4.93
CA LEU A 362 19.03 -11.32 -5.57
C LEU A 362 19.42 -11.20 -7.05
N PHE A 363 19.99 -10.07 -7.47
CA PHE A 363 20.16 -9.77 -8.89
C PHE A 363 21.14 -10.75 -9.57
N PRO A 364 20.77 -11.38 -10.71
CA PRO A 364 21.56 -12.43 -11.33
C PRO A 364 22.75 -11.86 -12.12
N LEU A 365 23.87 -11.64 -11.43
CA LEU A 365 25.11 -11.16 -12.04
C LEU A 365 25.55 -12.08 -13.19
N GLY A 366 25.78 -11.50 -14.37
CA GLY A 366 26.11 -12.25 -15.59
C GLY A 366 24.90 -12.75 -16.38
N GLY A 367 23.69 -12.32 -16.04
CA GLY A 367 22.48 -12.49 -16.85
C GLY A 367 21.83 -13.87 -16.77
N LYS A 368 22.32 -14.76 -15.90
CA LYS A 368 21.75 -16.10 -15.70
C LYS A 368 21.08 -16.20 -14.34
N ALA A 369 19.74 -16.35 -14.35
CA ALA A 369 18.96 -16.54 -13.13
C ALA A 369 19.27 -17.90 -12.47
N ASP A 370 19.86 -17.90 -11.28
CA ASP A 370 20.06 -19.10 -10.46
C ASP A 370 18.72 -19.58 -9.89
N ALA A 371 18.52 -20.90 -9.85
CA ALA A 371 17.27 -21.47 -9.33
C ALA A 371 17.04 -21.18 -7.85
N ARG A 372 18.11 -21.01 -7.05
CA ARG A 372 18.03 -20.70 -5.62
C ARG A 372 17.58 -19.27 -5.39
N ASP A 373 18.12 -18.33 -6.16
CA ASP A 373 17.74 -16.92 -6.07
C ASP A 373 16.26 -16.74 -6.47
N ARG A 374 15.82 -17.44 -7.53
CA ARG A 374 14.38 -17.49 -7.90
C ARG A 374 13.50 -18.06 -6.80
N ALA A 375 13.91 -19.17 -6.20
CA ALA A 375 13.14 -19.82 -5.14
C ALA A 375 13.01 -18.89 -3.93
N GLU A 376 14.08 -18.19 -3.56
CA GLU A 376 14.06 -17.26 -2.44
C GLU A 376 13.22 -16.01 -2.74
N PHE A 377 13.35 -15.44 -3.94
CA PHE A 377 12.51 -14.33 -4.38
C PHE A 377 11.02 -14.68 -4.30
N ASN A 378 10.64 -15.83 -4.87
CA ASN A 378 9.25 -16.29 -4.83
C ASN A 378 8.78 -16.49 -3.39
N ARG A 379 9.59 -17.11 -2.52
CA ARG A 379 9.25 -17.29 -1.10
C ARG A 379 8.98 -15.94 -0.40
N LEU A 380 9.82 -14.93 -0.65
CA LEU A 380 9.68 -13.60 -0.05
C LEU A 380 8.45 -12.85 -0.56
N VAL A 381 8.22 -12.86 -1.87
CA VAL A 381 7.05 -12.20 -2.47
C VAL A 381 5.74 -12.88 -2.05
N ASP A 382 5.70 -14.21 -2.07
CA ASP A 382 4.55 -15.01 -1.63
C ASP A 382 4.17 -14.67 -0.18
N MET A 383 5.17 -14.63 0.69
CA MET A 383 5.02 -14.29 2.10
C MET A 383 4.42 -12.88 2.29
N GLU A 384 4.86 -11.88 1.51
CA GLU A 384 4.29 -10.52 1.57
C GLU A 384 2.82 -10.52 1.12
N TYR A 385 2.51 -11.14 -0.02
CA TYR A 385 1.13 -11.21 -0.50
C TYR A 385 0.20 -11.94 0.47
N ASP A 386 0.62 -13.08 1.03
CA ASP A 386 -0.20 -13.88 1.95
C ASP A 386 -0.49 -13.12 3.26
N ARG A 387 0.50 -12.38 3.79
CA ARG A 387 0.32 -11.55 4.98
C ARG A 387 -0.58 -10.36 4.73
N VAL A 388 -0.42 -9.67 3.58
CA VAL A 388 -1.31 -8.56 3.23
C VAL A 388 -2.73 -9.08 3.03
N ARG A 389 -2.91 -10.21 2.33
CA ARG A 389 -4.22 -10.86 2.16
C ARG A 389 -4.90 -11.08 3.50
N ASP A 390 -4.23 -11.74 4.44
CA ASP A 390 -4.82 -12.06 5.74
C ASP A 390 -5.22 -10.79 6.51
N PHE A 391 -4.40 -9.73 6.43
CA PHE A 391 -4.73 -8.45 7.06
C PHE A 391 -5.92 -7.73 6.40
N LEU A 392 -6.07 -7.83 5.08
CA LEU A 392 -7.24 -7.29 4.38
C LEU A 392 -8.51 -8.09 4.71
N ILE A 393 -8.42 -9.42 4.78
CA ILE A 393 -9.54 -10.28 5.17
C ILE A 393 -10.01 -9.91 6.58
N LEU A 394 -9.11 -9.59 7.50
CA LEU A 394 -9.48 -9.17 8.87
C LEU A 394 -10.48 -8.01 8.85
N HIS A 395 -10.27 -7.00 7.99
CA HIS A 395 -11.15 -5.82 7.93
C HIS A 395 -12.59 -6.19 7.58
N TYR A 396 -12.77 -7.15 6.67
CA TYR A 396 -14.09 -7.65 6.30
C TYR A 396 -14.69 -8.61 7.33
N HIS A 397 -13.87 -9.50 7.89
CA HIS A 397 -14.34 -10.60 8.72
C HIS A 397 -14.58 -10.21 10.18
N ALA A 398 -13.79 -9.28 10.73
CA ALA A 398 -13.93 -8.78 12.10
C ALA A 398 -15.03 -7.71 12.19
N THR A 399 -16.26 -8.07 11.87
CA THR A 399 -17.40 -7.15 11.85
C THR A 399 -18.61 -7.73 12.58
N THR A 400 -19.45 -6.85 13.12
CA THR A 400 -20.76 -7.20 13.68
C THR A 400 -21.91 -6.94 12.71
N ARG A 401 -21.63 -6.37 11.53
CA ARG A 401 -22.63 -5.99 10.53
C ARG A 401 -23.37 -7.18 9.95
N ASP A 402 -24.70 -7.12 9.90
CA ASP A 402 -25.61 -7.99 9.12
C ASP A 402 -26.54 -7.21 8.19
N ASP A 403 -26.31 -5.92 8.04
CA ASP A 403 -27.22 -5.02 7.33
C ASP A 403 -27.32 -5.30 5.82
N SER A 404 -26.42 -6.12 5.26
CA SER A 404 -26.47 -6.53 3.86
C SER A 404 -26.01 -7.98 3.65
N GLU A 405 -26.39 -8.56 2.50
CA GLU A 405 -25.93 -9.89 2.10
C GLU A 405 -24.40 -9.96 1.97
N PHE A 406 -23.77 -8.88 1.51
CA PHE A 406 -22.30 -8.78 1.42
C PHE A 406 -21.64 -8.88 2.80
N TRP A 407 -22.09 -8.06 3.78
CA TRP A 407 -21.51 -8.08 5.12
C TRP A 407 -21.80 -9.39 5.85
N ASN A 408 -23.00 -9.95 5.68
CA ASN A 408 -23.31 -11.27 6.21
C ASN A 408 -22.46 -12.38 5.57
N HIS A 409 -22.13 -12.28 4.28
CA HIS A 409 -21.22 -13.21 3.62
C HIS A 409 -19.81 -13.14 4.21
N VAL A 410 -19.19 -11.95 4.24
CA VAL A 410 -17.80 -11.82 4.67
C VAL A 410 -17.59 -12.06 6.18
N ARG A 411 -18.59 -11.79 7.02
CA ARG A 411 -18.50 -12.09 8.46
C ARG A 411 -18.62 -13.59 8.77
N THR A 412 -19.21 -14.38 7.86
CA THR A 412 -19.48 -15.83 8.07
C THR A 412 -18.62 -16.75 7.21
N MET A 413 -17.87 -16.22 6.24
CA MET A 413 -16.98 -17.01 5.39
C MET A 413 -15.87 -17.70 6.19
N LYS A 414 -15.40 -18.85 5.70
CA LYS A 414 -14.20 -19.49 6.25
C LYS A 414 -12.96 -18.70 5.82
N VAL A 415 -12.20 -18.20 6.79
CA VAL A 415 -10.92 -17.52 6.55
C VAL A 415 -9.74 -18.52 6.51
N PRO A 416 -8.57 -18.13 5.97
CA PRO A 416 -7.36 -18.95 6.04
C PRO A 416 -6.99 -19.32 7.48
N ASP A 417 -6.44 -20.53 7.67
CA ASP A 417 -6.04 -21.02 9.00
C ASP A 417 -4.98 -20.13 9.66
N THR A 418 -4.13 -19.47 8.84
CA THR A 418 -3.15 -18.47 9.27
C THR A 418 -3.80 -17.26 9.93
N LEU A 419 -4.88 -16.72 9.35
CA LEU A 419 -5.64 -15.63 9.95
C LEU A 419 -6.45 -16.10 11.16
N ALA A 420 -7.12 -17.26 11.04
CA ALA A 420 -7.93 -17.81 12.13
C ALA A 420 -7.11 -17.95 13.42
N SER A 421 -5.89 -18.48 13.32
CA SER A 421 -4.96 -18.65 14.44
C SER A 421 -4.56 -17.31 15.07
N LYS A 422 -4.30 -16.27 14.26
CA LYS A 422 -3.99 -14.91 14.77
C LYS A 422 -5.17 -14.31 15.53
N MET A 423 -6.38 -14.44 14.98
CA MET A 423 -7.60 -13.94 15.61
C MET A 423 -7.89 -14.65 16.93
N GLU A 424 -7.70 -15.97 17.00
CA GLU A 424 -7.85 -16.76 18.23
C GLU A 424 -6.82 -16.34 19.28
N LEU A 425 -5.54 -16.25 18.91
CA LEU A 425 -4.48 -15.79 19.82
C LEU A 425 -4.78 -14.41 20.41
N TRP A 426 -5.25 -13.47 19.57
CA TRP A 426 -5.68 -12.16 20.02
C TRP A 426 -6.86 -12.27 20.99
N ARG A 427 -7.96 -12.93 20.59
CA ARG A 427 -9.16 -13.06 21.43
C ARG A 427 -8.84 -13.66 22.79
N GLU A 428 -8.00 -14.69 22.85
CA GLU A 428 -7.72 -15.38 24.11
C GLU A 428 -6.76 -14.64 25.05
N THR A 429 -5.85 -13.83 24.52
CA THR A 429 -4.69 -13.33 25.29
C THR A 429 -4.22 -11.92 24.96
N ALA A 430 -4.88 -11.21 24.04
CA ALA A 430 -4.49 -9.91 23.51
C ALA A 430 -3.07 -9.90 22.89
N ARG A 431 -2.59 -11.05 22.42
CA ARG A 431 -1.26 -11.17 21.81
C ARG A 431 -1.37 -11.05 20.30
N VAL A 432 -0.42 -10.34 19.70
CA VAL A 432 -0.21 -10.32 18.27
C VAL A 432 0.92 -11.28 17.95
N GLU A 433 0.72 -12.14 16.96
CA GLU A 433 1.77 -13.04 16.48
C GLU A 433 2.89 -12.22 15.83
N LYS A 434 4.12 -12.37 16.33
CA LYS A 434 5.29 -11.67 15.82
C LYS A 434 5.93 -12.42 14.66
N TYR A 435 6.38 -11.68 13.66
CA TYR A 435 7.20 -12.17 12.56
C TYR A 435 8.40 -11.24 12.32
N SER A 436 9.47 -11.80 11.76
CA SER A 436 10.72 -11.08 11.43
C SER A 436 10.60 -10.16 10.22
N ASP A 437 9.75 -10.55 9.28
CA ASP A 437 9.57 -9.91 7.97
C ASP A 437 8.08 -9.61 7.79
N GLY A 438 7.70 -8.71 6.88
CA GLY A 438 6.29 -8.37 6.62
C GLY A 438 5.93 -6.93 6.93
N LEU A 439 4.80 -6.50 6.37
CA LEU A 439 4.35 -5.10 6.40
C LEU A 439 3.75 -4.63 7.73
N PHE A 440 2.79 -5.38 8.28
CA PHE A 440 1.94 -4.90 9.38
C PHE A 440 2.48 -5.37 10.73
N TYR A 441 2.88 -4.47 11.61
CA TYR A 441 3.40 -4.85 12.95
C TYR A 441 2.31 -4.76 14.02
N ASP A 442 2.69 -5.01 15.29
CA ASP A 442 1.78 -5.08 16.44
C ASP A 442 0.76 -3.92 16.47
N ALA A 443 1.20 -2.68 16.26
CA ALA A 443 0.32 -1.51 16.27
C ALA A 443 -0.80 -1.57 15.21
N SER A 444 -0.51 -2.09 14.01
CA SER A 444 -1.50 -2.25 12.94
C SER A 444 -2.58 -3.25 13.32
N TRP A 445 -2.19 -4.43 13.81
CA TRP A 445 -3.13 -5.45 14.27
C TRP A 445 -3.97 -4.96 15.45
N ILE A 446 -3.35 -4.31 16.43
CA ILE A 446 -4.04 -3.73 17.59
C ILE A 446 -5.07 -2.67 17.15
N ALA A 447 -4.69 -1.78 16.22
CA ALA A 447 -5.59 -0.75 15.71
C ALA A 447 -6.85 -1.35 15.08
N VAL A 448 -6.69 -2.37 14.21
CA VAL A 448 -7.82 -3.00 13.52
C VAL A 448 -8.64 -3.86 14.47
N TYR A 449 -8.02 -4.67 15.32
CA TYR A 449 -8.75 -5.50 16.28
C TYR A 449 -9.63 -4.66 17.20
N LEU A 450 -9.04 -3.68 17.90
CA LEU A 450 -9.80 -2.86 18.85
C LEU A 450 -10.72 -1.87 18.13
N GLY A 451 -10.27 -1.31 17.00
CA GLY A 451 -11.05 -0.38 16.18
C GLY A 451 -12.30 -1.00 15.57
N GLN A 452 -12.27 -2.31 15.28
CA GLN A 452 -13.45 -3.06 14.82
C GLN A 452 -14.16 -3.84 15.95
N GLY A 453 -13.87 -3.52 17.21
CA GLY A 453 -14.61 -4.06 18.36
C GLY A 453 -14.25 -5.48 18.78
N VAL A 454 -13.13 -6.04 18.30
CA VAL A 454 -12.59 -7.34 18.75
C VAL A 454 -11.86 -7.15 20.08
N VAL A 455 -12.62 -7.09 21.16
CA VAL A 455 -12.07 -7.01 22.53
C VAL A 455 -11.64 -8.40 23.01
N PRO A 456 -10.40 -8.58 23.50
CA PRO A 456 -9.91 -9.87 23.96
C PRO A 456 -10.43 -10.24 25.37
N ASP A 457 -10.57 -11.53 25.64
CA ASP A 457 -11.04 -12.09 26.92
C ASP A 457 -10.02 -11.90 28.05
N ARG A 458 -8.72 -11.94 27.71
CA ARG A 458 -7.60 -11.78 28.64
C ARG A 458 -6.48 -10.98 28.01
N TYR A 459 -5.60 -10.47 28.86
CA TYR A 459 -4.39 -9.74 28.53
C TYR A 459 -3.26 -10.17 29.48
N ASP A 460 -2.06 -9.62 29.29
CA ASP A 460 -0.90 -9.97 30.11
C ASP A 460 -1.15 -9.70 31.60
N PRO A 461 -1.08 -10.71 32.49
CA PRO A 461 -1.40 -10.55 33.90
C PRO A 461 -0.41 -9.66 34.66
N ARG A 462 0.78 -9.38 34.08
CA ARG A 462 1.78 -8.49 34.69
C ARG A 462 1.26 -7.06 34.84
N VAL A 463 0.23 -6.66 34.10
CA VAL A 463 -0.39 -5.33 34.23
C VAL A 463 -1.11 -5.13 35.56
N GLY A 464 -1.44 -6.20 36.30
CA GLY A 464 -2.01 -6.12 37.65
C GLY A 464 -0.99 -5.94 38.77
N ILE A 465 0.31 -5.97 38.48
CA ILE A 465 1.38 -5.75 39.45
C ILE A 465 1.48 -4.27 39.89
N PRO A 466 1.51 -3.27 38.98
CA PRO A 466 1.53 -1.86 39.38
C PRO A 466 0.17 -1.38 39.93
N ASP A 467 0.21 -0.34 40.79
CA ASP A 467 -0.99 0.38 41.23
C ASP A 467 -1.75 0.98 40.02
N PRO A 468 -3.01 0.59 39.75
CA PRO A 468 -3.79 1.11 38.63
C PRO A 468 -3.91 2.64 38.63
N ALA A 469 -3.98 3.27 39.80
CA ALA A 469 -4.05 4.74 39.89
C ALA A 469 -2.75 5.40 39.41
N ARG A 470 -1.60 4.74 39.60
CA ARG A 470 -0.31 5.19 39.09
C ARG A 470 -0.23 5.03 37.57
N VAL A 471 -0.70 3.90 37.03
CA VAL A 471 -0.75 3.67 35.58
C VAL A 471 -1.67 4.70 34.90
N ALA A 472 -2.85 4.94 35.47
CA ALA A 472 -3.79 5.94 34.96
C ALA A 472 -3.21 7.37 34.96
N ARG A 473 -2.48 7.77 36.02
CA ARG A 473 -1.76 9.05 36.04
C ARG A 473 -0.69 9.14 34.93
N ALA A 474 0.07 8.07 34.70
CA ALA A 474 1.08 8.04 33.65
C ALA A 474 0.45 8.13 32.26
N MET A 475 -0.64 7.41 32.00
CA MET A 475 -1.40 7.52 30.75
C MET A 475 -2.01 8.91 30.56
N GLY A 476 -2.51 9.53 31.63
CA GLY A 476 -2.95 10.93 31.59
C GLY A 476 -1.82 11.92 31.26
N SER A 477 -0.61 11.69 31.77
CA SER A 477 0.57 12.50 31.41
C SER A 477 0.97 12.32 29.95
N LEU A 478 0.95 11.09 29.43
CA LEU A 478 1.18 10.82 28.01
C LEU A 478 0.17 11.54 27.12
N GLN A 479 -1.12 11.43 27.43
CA GLN A 479 -2.18 12.14 26.68
C GLN A 479 -1.98 13.66 26.72
N GLY A 480 -1.61 14.21 27.89
CA GLY A 480 -1.29 15.63 28.02
C GLY A 480 -0.13 16.05 27.11
N ALA A 481 0.95 15.26 27.09
CA ALA A 481 2.10 15.50 26.22
C ALA A 481 1.73 15.44 24.73
N ILE A 482 0.94 14.44 24.32
CA ILE A 482 0.43 14.33 22.94
C ILE A 482 -0.38 15.57 22.55
N ARG A 483 -1.33 16.00 23.40
CA ARG A 483 -2.14 17.20 23.13
C ARG A 483 -1.27 18.45 23.01
N SER A 484 -0.25 18.61 23.85
CA SER A 484 0.68 19.73 23.76
C SER A 484 1.48 19.71 22.46
N GLU A 485 1.97 18.55 22.04
CA GLU A 485 2.71 18.38 20.78
C GLU A 485 1.82 18.72 19.57
N VAL A 486 0.62 18.15 19.51
CA VAL A 486 -0.36 18.44 18.45
C VAL A 486 -0.75 19.91 18.46
N ALA A 487 -0.92 20.54 19.62
CA ALA A 487 -1.23 21.98 19.69
C ALA A 487 -0.13 22.84 19.06
N ALA A 488 1.14 22.44 19.17
CA ALA A 488 2.28 23.13 18.59
C ALA A 488 2.48 22.88 17.08
N MET A 489 1.92 21.80 16.52
CA MET A 489 2.01 21.52 15.08
C MET A 489 1.22 22.56 14.25
N PRO A 490 1.72 22.93 13.06
CA PRO A 490 0.94 23.73 12.11
C PRO A 490 -0.21 22.90 11.52
N GLY A 491 -1.21 23.59 10.95
CA GLY A 491 -2.24 22.93 10.14
C GLY A 491 -1.61 22.24 8.93
N HIS A 492 -2.17 21.12 8.46
CA HIS A 492 -1.59 20.37 7.34
C HIS A 492 -1.51 21.22 6.05
N ARG A 493 -2.57 21.97 5.73
CA ARG A 493 -2.55 22.92 4.60
C ARG A 493 -1.54 24.04 4.82
N GLU A 494 -1.42 24.57 6.04
CA GLU A 494 -0.45 25.60 6.37
C GLU A 494 0.98 25.08 6.14
N TYR A 495 1.29 23.88 6.63
CA TYR A 495 2.59 23.24 6.42
C TYR A 495 2.90 22.99 4.94
N LEU A 496 1.92 22.50 4.17
CA LEU A 496 2.06 22.30 2.73
C LEU A 496 2.34 23.62 1.99
N THR A 497 1.64 24.70 2.36
CA THR A 497 1.71 26.00 1.66
C THR A 497 2.85 26.90 2.13
N ALA A 498 3.48 26.60 3.26
CA ALA A 498 4.64 27.32 3.78
C ALA A 498 5.88 27.23 2.86
N ALA A 499 6.00 26.18 2.04
CA ALA A 499 7.11 25.97 1.12
C ALA A 499 6.62 25.83 -0.33
N ARG A 500 6.90 26.87 -1.15
CA ARG A 500 6.52 26.91 -2.57
C ARG A 500 7.03 25.72 -3.39
N GLU A 501 8.16 25.15 -2.99
CA GLU A 501 8.80 24.01 -3.68
C GLU A 501 7.93 22.75 -3.68
N ARG A 502 6.98 22.63 -2.75
CA ARG A 502 6.05 21.50 -2.63
C ARG A 502 4.71 21.71 -3.34
N LEU A 503 4.41 22.95 -3.71
CA LEU A 503 3.11 23.32 -4.26
C LEU A 503 3.04 23.01 -5.74
N ALA A 504 2.02 22.24 -6.11
CA ALA A 504 1.62 22.02 -7.48
C ALA A 504 1.33 23.35 -8.19
N GLU A 505 1.66 23.42 -9.48
CA GLU A 505 1.25 24.57 -10.28
C GLU A 505 -0.27 24.49 -10.52
N PRO A 506 -0.99 25.62 -10.54
CA PRO A 506 -2.40 25.62 -10.90
C PRO A 506 -2.58 24.98 -12.28
N LEU A 507 -3.50 24.00 -12.37
CA LEU A 507 -3.87 23.34 -13.63
C LEU A 507 -4.56 24.29 -14.61
#